data_AF-V2I043-F1
#
_entry.id   AF-V2I043-F1
#
_cell.length_a   1.000
_cell.length_b   1.000
_cell.length_c   1.000
_cell.angle_alpha   90.00
_cell.angle_beta   90.00
_cell.angle_gamma   90.00
#
_symmetry.space_group_name_H-M   'P 1'
#
loop_
_entity.id
_entity.type
_entity.pdbx_description
1 polymer ?
#
loop_
_entity_poly.entity_id
_entity_poly.type
_entity_poly.pdbx_seq_one_letter_code
_entity_poly.pdbx_strand_id
1 'polypeptide(L)' 'MQSGPLIDSDLPAGILLAAGYGRRFDPGGARNKLLQALPDGRTVAWHSARTLATALPGAIAVVRPGQPELERELSEGGCT' A
#
# COMPACT_ATOMS: atom_id res chain seq x y z
N MET A 1 -21.55 -7.49 30.77
CA MET A 1 -20.08 -7.64 30.76
C MET A 1 -19.52 -6.35 30.20
N GLN A 2 -18.75 -5.60 30.98
CA GLN A 2 -18.14 -4.36 30.51
C GLN A 2 -16.82 -4.74 29.84
N SER A 3 -16.70 -4.50 28.53
CA SER A 3 -15.45 -4.72 27.79
C SER A 3 -14.37 -3.80 28.36
N GLY A 4 -13.15 -4.32 28.53
CA GLY A 4 -11.99 -3.52 28.95
C GLY A 4 -11.65 -2.39 27.96
N PRO A 5 -10.68 -1.52 28.28
CA PRO A 5 -10.23 -0.49 27.36
C PRO A 5 -9.70 -1.11 26.05
N LEU A 6 -9.98 -0.45 24.93
CA LEU A 6 -9.47 -0.86 23.61
C LEU A 6 -7.94 -0.79 23.61
N ILE A 7 -7.30 -1.79 23.03
CA ILE A 7 -5.87 -1.81 22.74
C ILE A 7 -5.60 -1.75 21.24
N ASP A 8 -4.38 -1.45 20.81
CA ASP A 8 -4.04 -1.24 19.40
C ASP A 8 -4.43 -2.43 18.50
N SER A 9 -4.34 -3.67 19.00
CA SER A 9 -4.73 -4.87 18.27
C SER A 9 -6.26 -5.01 18.08
N ASP A 10 -7.06 -4.26 18.82
CA ASP A 10 -8.52 -4.18 18.62
C ASP A 10 -8.88 -3.17 17.53
N LEU A 11 -7.94 -2.31 17.13
CA LEU A 11 -8.17 -1.30 16.11
C LEU A 11 -8.12 -1.91 14.70
N PRO A 12 -8.91 -1.39 13.74
CA PRO A 12 -8.91 -1.91 12.39
C PRO A 12 -7.58 -1.67 11.68
N ALA A 13 -7.12 -2.68 10.94
CA ALA A 13 -5.99 -2.57 10.02
C ALA A 13 -6.47 -2.31 8.59
N GLY A 14 -5.75 -1.44 7.89
CA GLY A 14 -5.90 -1.23 6.46
C GLY A 14 -5.12 -2.27 5.66
N ILE A 15 -5.70 -2.78 4.58
CA ILE A 15 -5.02 -3.69 3.64
C ILE A 15 -4.97 -3.06 2.26
N LEU A 16 -3.77 -2.84 1.73
CA LEU A 16 -3.55 -2.37 0.37
C LEU A 16 -3.11 -3.53 -0.53
N LEU A 17 -3.99 -3.93 -1.45
CA LEU A 17 -3.72 -5.03 -2.39
C LEU A 17 -2.91 -4.53 -3.61
N ALA A 18 -1.60 -4.74 -3.60
CA ALA A 18 -0.64 -4.22 -4.58
C ALA A 18 0.05 -5.31 -5.44
N ALA A 19 -0.45 -6.55 -5.42
CA ALA A 19 0.16 -7.71 -6.08
C ALA A 19 -0.26 -7.95 -7.55
N GLY A 20 -1.05 -7.04 -8.15
CA GLY A 20 -1.62 -7.23 -9.50
C GLY A 20 -0.64 -6.97 -10.65
N TYR A 21 -0.73 -7.76 -11.73
CA TYR A 21 0.11 -7.62 -12.94
C TYR A 21 -0.12 -6.36 -13.78
N GLY A 22 -1.22 -5.64 -13.57
CA GLY A 22 -1.49 -4.42 -14.33
C GLY A 22 -1.70 -4.63 -15.84
N ARG A 23 -2.11 -5.82 -16.31
CA ARG A 23 -2.21 -6.14 -17.76
C ARG A 23 -3.07 -5.21 -18.60
N ARG A 24 -4.05 -4.53 -17.99
CA ARG A 24 -4.87 -3.50 -18.68
C ARG A 24 -4.10 -2.18 -18.88
N PHE A 25 -3.14 -1.90 -18.01
CA PHE A 25 -2.27 -0.73 -18.10
C PHE A 25 -1.07 -0.99 -19.02
N ASP A 26 -0.49 -2.17 -18.90
CA ASP A 26 0.57 -2.66 -19.78
C ASP A 26 0.33 -4.14 -20.08
N PRO A 27 -0.10 -4.51 -21.30
CA PRO A 27 -0.34 -5.90 -21.69
C PRO A 27 0.86 -6.83 -21.47
N GLY A 28 2.09 -6.30 -21.60
CA GLY A 28 3.32 -7.05 -21.36
C GLY A 28 3.66 -7.21 -19.88
N GLY A 29 3.00 -6.47 -18.99
CA GLY A 29 3.25 -6.48 -17.55
C GLY A 29 4.66 -6.01 -17.15
N ALA A 30 5.39 -5.37 -18.07
CA ALA A 30 6.75 -4.90 -17.85
C ALA A 30 6.75 -3.65 -16.96
N ARG A 31 5.79 -2.75 -17.16
CA ARG A 31 5.60 -1.57 -16.33
C ARG A 31 4.61 -1.83 -15.21
N ASN A 32 5.03 -1.56 -13.98
CA ASN A 32 4.14 -1.57 -12.84
C ASN A 32 3.29 -0.29 -12.81
N LYS A 33 1.97 -0.43 -12.92
CA LYS A 33 1.03 0.71 -12.87
C LYS A 33 1.13 1.52 -11.58
N LEU A 34 1.51 0.89 -10.48
CA LEU A 34 1.60 1.55 -9.18
C LEU A 34 2.88 2.39 -9.05
N LEU A 35 3.89 2.14 -9.88
CA LEU A 35 5.13 2.92 -9.92
C LEU A 35 5.05 4.11 -10.89
N GLN A 36 3.89 4.37 -11.50
CA GLN A 36 3.74 5.59 -12.29
C GLN A 36 3.76 6.81 -11.38
N ALA A 37 4.61 7.77 -11.71
CA ALA A 37 4.67 9.05 -11.03
C ALA A 37 3.44 9.91 -11.37
N LEU A 38 2.91 10.57 -10.34
CA LEU A 38 1.93 11.65 -10.47
C LEU A 38 2.65 12.99 -10.65
N PRO A 39 1.94 14.10 -10.92
CA PRO A 39 2.57 15.41 -11.20
C PRO A 39 3.48 15.95 -10.09
N ASP A 40 3.34 15.46 -8.86
CA ASP A 40 4.19 15.82 -7.72
C ASP A 40 5.46 14.96 -7.59
N GLY A 41 5.69 14.06 -8.56
CA GLY A 41 6.85 13.17 -8.61
C GLY A 41 6.74 11.94 -7.71
N ARG A 42 5.67 11.80 -6.91
CA ARG A 42 5.42 10.60 -6.11
C ARG A 42 4.64 9.56 -6.90
N THR A 43 4.87 8.29 -6.57
CA THR A 43 4.18 7.19 -7.25
C THR A 43 2.74 7.03 -6.77
N VAL A 44 1.91 6.40 -7.60
CA VAL A 44 0.55 5.96 -7.19
C VAL A 44 0.62 5.06 -5.95
N ALA A 45 1.66 4.21 -5.85
CA ALA A 45 1.91 3.36 -4.68
C ALA A 45 2.10 4.19 -3.41
N TRP A 46 3.00 5.18 -3.47
CA TRP A 46 3.29 6.05 -2.34
C TRP A 46 2.03 6.77 -1.84
N HIS A 47 1.26 7.37 -2.76
CA HIS A 47 0.03 8.08 -2.39
C HIS A 47 -1.03 7.17 -1.78
N SER A 48 -1.18 5.95 -2.30
CA SER A 48 -2.13 4.97 -1.79
C SER A 48 -1.75 4.51 -0.38
N ALA A 49 -0.46 4.19 -0.17
CA ALA A 49 0.08 3.80 1.12
C ALA A 49 -0.05 4.94 2.13
N ARG A 50 0.33 6.16 1.75
CA ARG A 50 0.25 7.34 2.62
C ARG A 50 -1.18 7.62 3.04
N THR A 51 -2.12 7.59 2.10
CA THR A 51 -3.54 7.81 2.41
C THR A 51 -4.03 6.80 3.44
N LEU A 52 -3.74 5.51 3.23
CA LEU A 52 -4.16 4.43 4.13
C LEU A 52 -3.53 4.56 5.53
N ALA A 53 -2.22 4.78 5.59
CA ALA A 53 -1.46 4.92 6.83
C ALA A 53 -1.86 6.18 7.63
N THR A 54 -2.34 7.23 6.97
CA THR A 54 -2.88 8.41 7.67
C THR A 54 -4.30 8.21 8.20
N ALA A 55 -5.05 7.23 7.67
CA ALA A 55 -6.45 7.01 8.04
C ALA A 55 -6.62 5.96 9.14
N LEU A 56 -5.68 5.03 9.30
CA LEU A 56 -5.77 3.88 10.20
C LEU A 56 -4.46 3.70 10.98
N PRO A 57 -4.51 3.15 12.21
CA PRO A 57 -3.31 2.94 13.04
C PRO A 57 -2.37 1.87 12.47
N GLY A 58 -2.87 0.98 11.61
CA GLY A 58 -2.07 -0.01 10.90
C GLY A 58 -2.42 -0.07 9.42
N ALA A 59 -1.41 -0.19 8.57
CA ALA A 59 -1.55 -0.32 7.12
C ALA A 59 -0.59 -1.39 6.59
N ILE A 60 -1.13 -2.46 6.00
CA ILE A 60 -0.38 -3.59 5.47
C ILE A 60 -0.47 -3.58 3.95
N ALA A 61 0.66 -3.67 3.27
CA ALA A 61 0.66 -3.81 1.81
C ALA A 61 0.93 -5.25 1.39
N VAL A 62 0.02 -5.80 0.56
CA VAL A 62 0.19 -7.14 -0.01
C VAL A 62 0.86 -7.01 -1.37
N VAL A 63 2.11 -7.45 -1.44
CA VAL A 63 2.95 -7.37 -2.63
C VAL A 63 3.33 -8.78 -3.11
N ARG A 64 3.44 -8.98 -4.43
CA ARG A 64 3.98 -10.22 -4.98
C ARG A 64 5.51 -10.26 -4.78
N PRO A 65 6.13 -11.43 -4.63
CA PRO A 65 7.60 -11.53 -4.52
C PRO A 65 8.34 -10.88 -5.69
N GLY A 66 9.53 -10.34 -5.42
CA GLY A 66 10.43 -9.80 -6.43
C GLY A 66 10.07 -8.39 -6.91
N GLN A 67 9.47 -7.56 -6.05
CA GLN A 67 9.03 -6.21 -6.39
C GLN A 67 9.69 -5.15 -5.49
N PRO A 68 11.03 -5.10 -5.40
CA PRO A 68 11.74 -4.27 -4.40
C PRO A 68 11.45 -2.77 -4.54
N GLU A 69 11.27 -2.27 -5.76
CA GLU A 69 10.92 -0.86 -5.97
C GLU A 69 9.51 -0.54 -5.49
N LEU A 70 8.55 -1.44 -5.72
CA LEU A 70 7.18 -1.27 -5.22
C LEU A 70 7.14 -1.37 -3.69
N GLU A 71 7.86 -2.34 -3.11
CA GLU A 71 8.00 -2.48 -1.66
C GLU A 71 8.54 -1.20 -1.03
N ARG A 72 9.62 -0.62 -1.60
CA ARG A 72 10.20 0.64 -1.13
C ARG A 72 9.17 1.78 -1.14
N GLU A 73 8.47 2.00 -2.26
CA GLU A 73 7.48 3.09 -2.36
C GLU A 73 6.33 2.94 -1.35
N LEU A 74 5.88 1.71 -1.11
CA LEU A 74 4.82 1.41 -0.14
C LEU A 74 5.29 1.64 1.30
N SER A 75 6.51 1.22 1.63
CA SER A 75 7.12 1.47 2.94
C SER A 75 7.40 2.94 3.19
N GLU A 76 7.90 3.67 2.19
CA GLU A 76 8.06 5.14 2.27
C GLU A 76 6.71 5.87 2.44
N GLY A 77 5.62 5.29 1.93
CA GLY A 77 4.26 5.78 2.15
C GLY A 77 3.73 5.49 3.55
N GLY A 78 4.29 4.52 4.27
CA GLY A 78 3.90 4.16 5.63
C GLY A 78 3.18 2.82 5.79
N CYS A 79 3.14 1.99 4.74
CA CYS A 79 2.71 0.60 4.89
C CYS A 79 3.84 -0.30 5.39
N THR A 80 3.48 -1.34 6.13
CA THR A 80 4.36 -2.49 6.45
C THR A 80 4.17 -3.62 5.45
#